data_AF-A0A2N1RQ15-F1
#
_entry.id   AF-A0A2N1RQ15-F1
#
_cell.length_a   1.000
_cell.length_b   1.000
_cell.length_c   1.000
_cell.angle_alpha   90.00
_cell.angle_beta   90.00
_cell.angle_gamma   90.00
#
_symmetry.space_group_name_H-M   'P 1'
#
loop_
_entity.id
_entity.type
_entity.pdbx_description
1 polymer ?
#
loop_
_entity_poly.entity_id
_entity_poly.type
_entity_poly.pdbx_seq_one_letter_code
_entity_poly.pdbx_strand_id
1 'polypeptide(L)'
;MRRIYLTFLMLFIISAVYAQNVPAEKTDPKEPVKNEESIVKIPDGYGNLTWGMYLSDAREKISGILTYTDEKKVIVSKEKELEYYYGFFYKEPSADAVPEKKETTPAGEGTTEPVQEKDEGRLFYVSMNFPYLDKDAVYDKMMKKYGKHTGENIKDNQGAIAWDAENTVVIMWVDRYENKPYCRRIIYISKQISKELNAYTSTIFNKTELDLIKSMNP
;
A
#
# COMPACT_ATOMS: atom_id res chain seq x y z
N MET A 1 33.46 46.57 48.51
CA MET A 1 32.84 45.49 47.72
C MET A 1 32.04 44.53 48.60
N ARG A 2 30.82 44.90 49.01
CA ARG A 2 29.92 43.99 49.77
C ARG A 2 28.43 44.38 49.72
N ARG A 3 28.04 45.28 48.82
CA ARG A 3 26.67 45.84 48.73
C ARG A 3 26.01 45.72 47.35
N ILE A 4 26.62 45.01 46.40
CA ILE A 4 26.06 44.78 45.05
C ILE A 4 25.47 43.35 44.90
N TYR A 5 25.77 42.44 45.84
CA TYR A 5 25.26 41.06 45.80
C TYR A 5 23.83 40.90 46.34
N LEU A 6 23.26 41.91 47.01
CA LEU A 6 21.89 41.81 47.55
C LEU A 6 20.80 42.09 46.51
N THR A 7 21.11 42.84 45.45
CA THR A 7 20.13 43.19 44.40
C THR A 7 19.96 42.08 43.37
N PHE A 8 20.98 41.22 43.16
CA PHE A 8 20.89 40.07 42.26
C PHE A 8 20.19 38.85 42.88
N LEU A 9 20.17 38.74 44.22
CA LEU A 9 19.46 37.67 44.93
C LEU A 9 17.94 37.93 45.03
N MET A 10 17.50 39.19 44.94
CA MET A 10 16.08 39.54 45.03
C MET A 10 15.31 39.41 43.71
N LEU A 11 16.02 39.33 42.57
CA LEU A 11 15.42 39.11 41.24
C LEU A 11 15.15 37.62 40.94
N PHE A 12 15.67 36.69 41.75
CA PHE A 12 15.41 35.26 41.58
C PHE A 12 14.19 34.74 42.36
N ILE A 13 13.59 35.56 43.23
CA ILE A 13 12.46 35.12 44.08
C ILE A 13 11.10 35.49 43.47
N ILE A 14 11.04 36.45 42.53
CA ILE A 14 9.76 36.87 41.91
C ILE A 14 9.35 35.95 40.75
N SER A 15 10.28 35.21 40.13
CA SER A 15 9.95 34.19 39.11
C SER A 15 9.40 32.89 39.69
N ALA A 16 9.52 32.65 41.01
CA ALA A 16 8.98 31.45 41.65
C ALA A 16 7.47 31.52 41.97
N VAL A 17 6.88 32.73 41.99
CA VAL A 17 5.46 32.92 42.38
C VAL A 17 4.52 33.00 41.17
N TYR A 18 5.04 33.25 39.95
CA TYR A 18 4.24 33.10 38.72
C TYR A 18 4.14 31.64 38.22
N ALA A 19 4.81 30.69 38.87
CA ALA A 19 4.75 29.27 38.54
C ALA A 19 3.65 28.48 39.29
N GLN A 20 2.87 29.12 40.18
CA GLN A 20 1.89 28.42 41.03
C GLN A 20 0.42 28.71 40.73
N ASN A 21 0.08 29.50 39.71
CA ASN A 21 -1.32 29.80 39.35
C ASN A 21 -1.65 29.62 37.85
N VAL A 22 -0.83 28.87 37.12
CA VAL A 22 -1.28 28.30 35.85
C VAL A 22 -2.07 27.05 36.22
N PRO A 23 -3.37 26.94 35.89
CA PRO A 23 -4.06 25.67 36.05
C PRO A 23 -3.24 24.65 35.27
N ALA A 24 -2.79 23.60 35.98
CA ALA A 24 -2.11 22.48 35.38
C ALA A 24 -3.07 21.87 34.36
N GLU A 25 -2.98 22.33 33.11
CA GLU A 25 -3.43 21.58 31.96
C GLU A 25 -2.53 20.35 31.96
N LYS A 26 -3.06 19.27 32.55
CA LYS A 26 -2.54 17.93 32.40
C LYS A 26 -2.51 17.68 30.89
N THR A 27 -1.38 17.96 30.27
CA THR A 27 -0.97 17.24 29.08
C THR A 27 -0.64 15.85 29.58
N ASP A 28 -1.70 15.04 29.68
CA ASP A 28 -1.55 13.60 29.62
C ASP A 28 -0.55 13.30 28.48
N PRO A 29 0.41 12.38 28.67
CA PRO A 29 1.12 11.83 27.53
C PRO A 29 0.02 11.29 26.63
N LYS A 30 -0.21 11.98 25.51
CA LYS A 30 -1.23 11.67 24.51
C LYS A 30 -1.20 10.16 24.32
N GLU A 31 -2.19 9.46 24.89
CA GLU A 31 -2.34 8.04 24.64
C GLU A 31 -2.33 7.89 23.11
N PRO A 32 -1.58 6.91 22.56
CA PRO A 32 -1.62 6.70 21.12
C PRO A 32 -3.08 6.50 20.77
N VAL A 33 -3.59 7.37 19.90
CA VAL A 33 -4.97 7.40 19.42
C VAL A 33 -5.43 5.96 19.29
N LYS A 34 -6.39 5.58 20.12
CA LYS A 34 -6.96 4.23 20.18
C LYS A 34 -7.67 4.00 18.83
N ASN A 35 -6.89 3.56 17.85
CA ASN A 35 -7.27 3.27 16.46
C ASN A 35 -8.09 1.95 16.36
N GLU A 36 -8.82 1.58 17.41
CA GLU A 36 -9.59 0.33 17.46
C GLU A 36 -10.67 0.32 16.36
N GLU A 37 -11.29 1.46 16.05
CA GLU A 37 -12.28 1.55 14.96
C GLU A 37 -11.68 1.41 13.56
N SER A 38 -10.45 1.89 13.33
CA SER A 38 -9.78 1.81 12.02
C SER A 38 -9.23 0.41 11.74
N ILE A 39 -8.80 -0.30 12.79
CA ILE A 39 -8.32 -1.69 12.71
C ILE A 39 -9.47 -2.67 12.40
N VAL A 40 -10.62 -2.52 13.06
CA VAL A 40 -11.79 -3.40 12.81
C VAL A 40 -12.26 -3.28 11.35
N LYS A 41 -12.09 -2.10 10.74
CA LYS A 41 -12.58 -1.80 9.39
C LYS A 41 -11.54 -1.92 8.28
N ILE A 42 -10.32 -2.46 8.50
CA ILE A 42 -9.34 -2.67 7.40
C ILE A 42 -10.02 -3.47 6.28
N PRO A 43 -10.24 -2.92 5.09
CA PRO A 43 -10.95 -3.64 4.05
C PRO A 43 -10.13 -4.83 3.54
N ASP A 44 -10.80 -5.76 2.87
CA ASP A 44 -10.19 -6.99 2.39
C ASP A 44 -9.26 -6.76 1.18
N GLY A 45 -8.17 -6.00 1.33
CA GLY A 45 -7.14 -5.88 0.30
C GLY A 45 -7.65 -5.35 -1.03
N TYR A 46 -7.90 -6.28 -1.96
CA TYR A 46 -8.49 -6.04 -3.27
C TYR A 46 -10.04 -6.05 -3.27
N GLY A 47 -10.69 -6.21 -2.12
CA GLY A 47 -12.13 -6.07 -1.92
C GLY A 47 -12.97 -6.99 -2.81
N ASN A 48 -13.80 -6.38 -3.66
CA ASN A 48 -14.67 -7.05 -4.63
C ASN A 48 -14.01 -7.27 -6.01
N LEU A 49 -12.71 -6.98 -6.13
CA LEU A 49 -11.97 -7.15 -7.38
C LEU A 49 -11.45 -8.58 -7.49
N THR A 50 -11.17 -9.00 -8.73
CA THR A 50 -10.56 -10.29 -9.02
C THR A 50 -9.25 -10.04 -9.76
N TRP A 51 -8.22 -10.83 -9.46
CA TRP A 51 -6.99 -10.78 -10.25
C TRP A 51 -7.29 -11.02 -11.73
N GLY A 52 -6.65 -10.23 -12.59
CA GLY A 52 -6.86 -10.29 -14.03
C GLY A 52 -8.02 -9.44 -14.54
N MET A 53 -8.82 -8.84 -13.66
CA MET A 53 -9.90 -7.92 -14.06
C MET A 53 -9.35 -6.74 -14.86
N TYR A 54 -10.00 -6.42 -15.98
CA TYR A 54 -9.62 -5.28 -16.81
C TYR A 54 -9.86 -3.96 -16.07
N LEU A 55 -9.08 -2.95 -16.46
CA LEU A 55 -9.16 -1.62 -15.85
C LEU A 55 -10.57 -1.02 -15.99
N SER A 56 -11.23 -1.15 -17.14
CA SER A 56 -12.62 -0.70 -17.33
C SER A 56 -13.56 -1.24 -16.25
N ASP A 57 -13.45 -2.55 -16.00
CA ASP A 57 -14.38 -3.29 -15.13
C ASP A 57 -14.05 -3.07 -13.65
N ALA A 58 -12.79 -2.73 -13.35
CA ALA A 58 -12.31 -2.42 -12.01
C ALA A 58 -12.75 -1.03 -11.52
N ARG A 59 -12.88 -0.03 -12.42
CA ARG A 59 -13.24 1.36 -12.06
C ARG A 59 -14.53 1.47 -11.25
N GLU A 60 -15.50 0.62 -11.51
CA GLU A 60 -16.79 0.64 -10.80
C GLU A 60 -16.76 -0.13 -9.46
N LYS A 61 -15.70 -0.93 -9.24
CA LYS A 61 -15.57 -1.85 -8.10
C LYS A 61 -14.45 -1.48 -7.14
N ILE A 62 -13.67 -0.44 -7.43
CA ILE A 62 -12.66 0.08 -6.52
C ILE A 62 -13.28 0.61 -5.23
N SER A 63 -12.55 0.44 -4.13
CA SER A 63 -12.92 1.04 -2.84
C SER A 63 -12.57 2.53 -2.81
N GLY A 64 -13.41 3.36 -2.20
CA GLY A 64 -13.17 4.80 -2.05
C GLY A 64 -13.47 5.64 -3.28
N ILE A 65 -13.09 6.92 -3.21
CA ILE A 65 -13.29 7.92 -4.26
C ILE A 65 -12.08 7.91 -5.19
N LEU A 66 -12.31 7.75 -6.50
CA LEU A 66 -11.26 7.85 -7.51
C LEU A 66 -10.57 9.23 -7.43
N THR A 67 -9.25 9.22 -7.25
CA THR A 67 -8.43 10.44 -7.18
C THR A 67 -7.52 10.60 -8.39
N TYR A 68 -7.04 9.49 -8.95
CA TYR A 68 -6.16 9.51 -10.12
C TYR A 68 -6.31 8.21 -10.93
N THR A 69 -6.17 8.32 -12.23
CA THR A 69 -5.95 7.19 -13.13
C THR A 69 -5.14 7.65 -14.33
N ASP A 70 -4.26 6.79 -14.84
CA ASP A 70 -3.54 6.99 -16.12
C ASP A 70 -4.22 6.26 -17.29
N GLU A 71 -5.45 5.78 -17.04
CA GLU A 71 -6.32 5.03 -17.94
C GLU A 71 -5.82 3.66 -18.39
N LYS A 72 -4.57 3.27 -18.12
CA LYS A 72 -3.97 2.02 -18.63
C LYS A 72 -3.35 1.13 -17.57
N LYS A 73 -2.64 1.71 -16.60
CA LYS A 73 -1.76 0.96 -15.68
C LYS A 73 -2.08 1.23 -14.21
N VAL A 74 -2.71 2.34 -13.87
CA VAL A 74 -2.87 2.80 -12.49
C VAL A 74 -4.25 3.37 -12.23
N ILE A 75 -4.80 2.99 -11.07
CA ILE A 75 -5.89 3.69 -10.40
C ILE A 75 -5.46 3.99 -8.96
N VAL A 76 -5.70 5.21 -8.49
CA VAL A 76 -5.55 5.60 -7.09
C VAL A 76 -6.88 6.12 -6.57
N SER A 77 -7.32 5.58 -5.45
CA SER A 77 -8.53 6.02 -4.77
C SER A 77 -8.29 6.28 -3.29
N LYS A 78 -9.17 7.07 -2.67
CA LYS A 78 -9.07 7.42 -1.25
C LYS A 78 -10.39 7.21 -0.53
N GLU A 79 -10.30 6.68 0.67
CA GLU A 79 -11.43 6.50 1.57
C GLU A 79 -11.05 6.97 2.97
N LYS A 80 -11.54 8.14 3.37
CA LYS A 80 -11.14 8.80 4.63
C LYS A 80 -9.61 8.99 4.67
N GLU A 81 -8.93 8.30 5.58
CA GLU A 81 -7.47 8.34 5.72
C GLU A 81 -6.75 7.19 5.00
N LEU A 82 -7.50 6.30 4.34
CA LEU A 82 -6.96 5.20 3.55
C LEU A 82 -6.75 5.65 2.11
N GLU A 83 -5.62 5.24 1.55
CA GLU A 83 -5.33 5.40 0.13
C GLU A 83 -5.07 4.03 -0.49
N TYR A 84 -5.72 3.75 -1.61
CA TYR A 84 -5.57 2.53 -2.37
C TYR A 84 -4.87 2.83 -3.68
N TYR A 85 -3.91 1.97 -4.03
CA TYR A 85 -3.22 1.99 -5.30
C TYR A 85 -3.42 0.66 -6.00
N TYR A 86 -4.05 0.68 -7.17
CA TYR A 86 -4.32 -0.48 -8.01
C TYR A 86 -3.43 -0.43 -9.23
N GLY A 87 -2.62 -1.47 -9.41
CA GLY A 87 -1.72 -1.64 -10.55
C GLY A 87 -2.26 -2.67 -11.54
N PHE A 88 -2.26 -2.27 -12.80
CA PHE A 88 -2.75 -3.04 -13.93
C PHE A 88 -1.59 -3.36 -14.87
N PHE A 89 -1.43 -4.65 -15.19
CA PHE A 89 -0.45 -5.13 -16.12
C PHE A 89 -0.97 -4.92 -17.54
N TYR A 90 -0.40 -3.93 -18.21
CA TYR A 90 -0.68 -3.62 -19.61
C TYR A 90 0.48 -4.13 -20.48
N LYS A 91 0.12 -4.93 -21.48
CA LYS A 91 1.06 -5.40 -22.51
C LYS A 91 0.84 -4.52 -23.73
N GLU A 92 1.89 -3.87 -24.22
CA GLU A 92 1.76 -3.08 -25.43
C GLU A 92 1.48 -3.99 -26.62
N PRO A 93 0.45 -3.72 -27.43
CA PRO A 93 0.22 -4.47 -28.64
C PRO A 93 1.43 -4.30 -29.56
N SER A 94 2.01 -5.42 -30.00
CA SER A 94 3.16 -5.39 -30.92
C SER A 94 2.78 -4.64 -32.19
N ALA A 95 3.69 -3.86 -32.76
CA ALA A 95 3.44 -3.15 -34.03
C ALA A 95 3.11 -4.11 -35.19
N ASP A 96 3.47 -5.39 -35.06
CA ASP A 96 3.16 -6.46 -36.02
C ASP A 96 1.88 -7.25 -35.68
N ALA A 97 1.18 -6.91 -34.60
CA ALA A 97 -0.12 -7.49 -34.27
C ALA A 97 -1.15 -6.96 -35.27
N VAL A 98 -1.28 -7.65 -36.40
CA VAL A 98 -2.37 -7.45 -37.34
C VAL A 98 -3.67 -7.56 -36.55
N PRO A 99 -4.53 -6.52 -36.51
CA PRO A 99 -5.82 -6.65 -35.85
C PRO A 99 -6.54 -7.80 -36.54
N GLU A 100 -6.83 -8.87 -35.81
CA GLU A 100 -7.58 -10.00 -36.35
C GLU A 100 -8.88 -9.44 -36.93
N LYS A 101 -8.94 -9.41 -38.26
CA LYS A 101 -10.12 -9.01 -38.99
C LYS A 101 -11.22 -9.96 -38.56
N LYS A 102 -12.35 -9.39 -38.13
CA LYS A 102 -13.63 -10.08 -37.96
C LYS A 102 -13.92 -10.93 -39.19
N GLU A 103 -13.62 -12.23 -39.13
CA GLU A 103 -14.26 -13.20 -40.00
C GLU A 103 -15.63 -13.50 -39.43
N THR A 104 -16.64 -12.80 -39.95
CA THR A 104 -18.02 -13.26 -39.90
C THR A 104 -18.11 -14.59 -40.65
N THR A 105 -18.28 -15.69 -39.93
CA THR A 105 -18.90 -16.92 -40.45
C THR A 105 -20.00 -17.38 -39.49
N PRO A 106 -21.10 -17.96 -40.01
CA PRO A 106 -22.37 -18.02 -39.31
C PRO A 106 -22.49 -19.26 -38.41
N ALA A 107 -23.16 -19.05 -37.27
CA ALA A 107 -23.93 -20.00 -36.46
C ALA A 107 -23.47 -21.47 -36.39
N GLY A 108 -22.87 -21.84 -35.26
CA GLY A 108 -22.70 -23.22 -34.81
C GLY A 108 -22.42 -23.26 -33.32
N GLU A 109 -23.26 -23.97 -32.56
CA GLU A 109 -23.31 -24.04 -31.10
C GLU A 109 -22.01 -24.52 -30.45
N GLY A 110 -21.60 -23.83 -29.37
CA GLY A 110 -20.42 -24.18 -28.57
C GLY A 110 -19.82 -22.92 -27.94
N THR A 111 -20.41 -22.46 -26.84
CA THR A 111 -20.06 -21.21 -26.15
C THR A 111 -18.68 -21.30 -25.48
N THR A 112 -17.63 -21.10 -26.26
CA THR A 112 -16.36 -20.55 -25.78
C THR A 112 -16.23 -19.19 -26.44
N GLU A 113 -16.65 -18.14 -25.72
CA GLU A 113 -16.46 -16.77 -26.17
C GLU A 113 -14.96 -16.52 -26.39
N PRO A 114 -14.54 -16.02 -27.57
CA PRO A 114 -13.17 -15.60 -27.76
C PRO A 114 -12.93 -14.39 -26.85
N VAL A 115 -12.00 -14.53 -25.90
CA VAL A 115 -11.56 -13.43 -25.06
C VAL A 115 -10.88 -12.41 -25.97
N GLN A 116 -11.62 -11.40 -26.42
CA GLN A 116 -11.03 -10.23 -27.04
C GLN A 116 -10.02 -9.66 -26.05
N GLU A 117 -8.74 -9.66 -26.44
CA GLU A 117 -7.68 -9.01 -25.67
C GLU A 117 -7.96 -7.50 -25.74
N LYS A 118 -8.73 -6.99 -24.77
CA LYS A 118 -8.99 -5.55 -24.65
C LYS A 118 -7.63 -4.85 -24.52
N ASP A 119 -7.45 -3.72 -25.22
CA ASP A 119 -6.25 -2.88 -25.13
C ASP A 119 -6.20 -2.13 -23.78
N GLU A 120 -6.20 -2.89 -22.69
CA GLU A 120 -6.32 -2.42 -21.31
C GLU A 120 -5.51 -3.30 -20.36
N GLY A 121 -5.04 -2.69 -19.26
CA GLY A 121 -4.29 -3.42 -18.25
C GLY A 121 -5.18 -4.35 -17.41
N ARG A 122 -4.58 -5.44 -16.92
CA ARG A 122 -5.22 -6.42 -16.03
C ARG A 122 -4.74 -6.29 -14.60
N LEU A 123 -5.64 -6.22 -13.63
CA LEU A 123 -5.32 -6.01 -12.21
C LEU A 123 -4.38 -7.10 -11.67
N PHE A 124 -3.25 -6.71 -11.09
CA PHE A 124 -2.30 -7.66 -10.48
C PHE A 124 -1.68 -7.18 -9.17
N TYR A 125 -1.81 -5.89 -8.85
CA TYR A 125 -1.20 -5.27 -7.70
C TYR A 125 -2.23 -4.40 -6.98
N VAL A 126 -2.32 -4.53 -5.66
CA VAL A 126 -3.10 -3.61 -4.82
C VAL A 126 -2.27 -3.23 -3.61
N SER A 127 -2.18 -1.95 -3.31
CA SER A 127 -1.52 -1.42 -2.13
C SER A 127 -2.50 -0.59 -1.33
N MET A 128 -2.65 -0.92 -0.05
CA MET A 128 -3.43 -0.15 0.92
C MET A 128 -2.47 0.62 1.82
N ASN A 129 -2.56 1.94 1.81
CA ASN A 129 -1.74 2.84 2.60
C ASN A 129 -2.55 3.36 3.79
N PHE A 130 -1.94 3.35 4.98
CA PHE A 130 -2.55 3.72 6.25
C PHE A 130 -1.78 4.86 6.94
N PRO A 131 -2.44 5.70 7.75
CA PRO A 131 -1.82 6.73 8.57
C PRO A 131 -1.22 6.15 9.87
N TYR A 132 -0.47 5.04 9.76
CA TYR A 132 0.08 4.23 10.86
C TYR A 132 -0.98 3.53 11.73
N LEU A 133 -1.16 2.23 11.49
CA LEU A 133 -1.96 1.35 12.34
C LEU A 133 -1.08 0.55 13.29
N ASP A 134 -1.64 0.12 14.42
CA ASP A 134 -0.96 -0.79 15.34
C ASP A 134 -0.53 -2.08 14.62
N LYS A 135 0.76 -2.44 14.72
CA LYS A 135 1.29 -3.61 13.99
C LYS A 135 0.57 -4.90 14.39
N ASP A 136 0.39 -5.12 15.69
CA ASP A 136 -0.09 -6.41 16.20
C ASP A 136 -1.56 -6.63 15.82
N ALA A 137 -2.35 -5.56 15.88
CA ALA A 137 -3.75 -5.63 15.49
C ALA A 137 -3.95 -5.90 13.99
N VAL A 138 -3.11 -5.31 13.12
CA VAL A 138 -3.10 -5.66 11.68
C VAL A 138 -2.62 -7.10 11.50
N TYR A 139 -1.52 -7.47 12.16
CA TYR A 139 -0.94 -8.81 12.05
C TYR A 139 -1.93 -9.91 12.43
N ASP A 140 -2.68 -9.75 13.52
CA ASP A 140 -3.70 -10.71 13.95
C ASP A 140 -4.80 -10.88 12.91
N LYS A 141 -5.21 -9.80 12.23
CA LYS A 141 -6.18 -9.87 11.15
C LYS A 141 -5.63 -10.63 9.94
N MET A 142 -4.38 -10.35 9.57
CA MET A 142 -3.71 -11.07 8.49
C MET A 142 -3.49 -12.54 8.83
N MET A 143 -3.13 -12.85 10.07
CA MET A 143 -2.95 -14.22 10.55
C MET A 143 -4.27 -15.01 10.52
N LYS A 144 -5.38 -14.39 10.95
CA LYS A 144 -6.70 -15.02 10.88
C LYS A 144 -7.11 -15.35 9.44
N LYS A 145 -6.73 -14.52 8.47
CA LYS A 145 -7.11 -14.68 7.06
C LYS A 145 -6.20 -15.60 6.27
N TYR A 146 -4.89 -15.49 6.44
CA TYR A 146 -3.87 -16.16 5.63
C TYR A 146 -3.07 -17.22 6.41
N GLY A 147 -3.32 -17.38 7.70
CA GLY A 147 -2.56 -18.28 8.57
C GLY A 147 -1.22 -17.69 9.01
N LYS A 148 -0.29 -18.56 9.41
CA LYS A 148 1.05 -18.14 9.83
C LYS A 148 1.81 -17.55 8.64
N HIS A 149 2.54 -16.46 8.88
CA HIS A 149 3.38 -15.83 7.86
C HIS A 149 4.45 -16.80 7.34
N THR A 150 4.86 -16.60 6.09
CA THR A 150 5.87 -17.45 5.41
C THR A 150 7.24 -16.78 5.36
N GLY A 151 7.32 -15.48 5.57
CA GLY A 151 8.58 -14.74 5.66
C GLY A 151 8.47 -13.51 6.54
N GLU A 152 9.57 -13.15 7.19
CA GLU A 152 9.69 -11.96 8.04
C GLU A 152 11.14 -11.46 8.00
N ASN A 153 11.32 -10.14 7.97
CA ASN A 153 12.65 -9.52 8.10
C ASN A 153 12.67 -8.31 9.05
N ILE A 154 11.77 -8.30 10.04
CA ILE A 154 11.68 -7.21 11.02
C ILE A 154 12.98 -7.09 11.82
N LYS A 155 13.56 -5.90 11.81
CA LYS A 155 14.72 -5.50 12.62
C LYS A 155 14.46 -4.12 13.19
N ASP A 156 14.76 -3.91 14.46
CA ASP A 156 14.58 -2.62 15.13
C ASP A 156 13.19 -1.98 14.94
N ASN A 157 12.12 -2.77 15.04
CA ASN A 157 10.72 -2.38 14.85
C ASN A 157 10.34 -1.90 13.44
N GLN A 158 11.09 -2.32 12.41
CA GLN A 158 10.86 -1.95 11.01
C GLN A 158 11.20 -3.11 10.07
N GLY A 159 10.55 -3.14 8.90
CA GLY A 159 10.75 -4.17 7.88
C GLY A 159 9.42 -4.64 7.30
N ALA A 160 9.35 -5.91 6.94
CA ALA A 160 8.19 -6.52 6.32
C ALA A 160 7.89 -7.92 6.87
N ILE A 161 6.60 -8.25 6.87
CA ILE A 161 6.08 -9.59 7.12
C ILE A 161 5.30 -10.00 5.89
N ALA A 162 5.54 -11.22 5.40
CA ALA A 162 4.99 -11.71 4.15
C ALA A 162 4.23 -13.03 4.34
N TRP A 163 3.15 -13.17 3.57
CA TRP A 163 2.38 -14.39 3.42
C TRP A 163 2.40 -14.79 1.95
N ASP A 164 2.80 -16.02 1.69
CA ASP A 164 2.72 -16.64 0.38
C ASP A 164 1.46 -17.51 0.34
N ALA A 165 0.32 -16.90 -0.02
CA ALA A 165 -0.91 -17.62 -0.24
C ALA A 165 -0.92 -18.25 -1.64
N GLU A 166 -1.91 -19.10 -1.92
CA GLU A 166 -1.97 -19.91 -3.15
C GLU A 166 -1.73 -19.07 -4.43
N ASN A 167 -2.56 -18.05 -4.64
CA ASN A 167 -2.52 -17.19 -5.82
C ASN A 167 -2.03 -15.76 -5.55
N THR A 168 -1.78 -15.40 -4.29
CA THR A 168 -1.47 -14.02 -3.88
C THR A 168 -0.29 -14.00 -2.91
N VAL A 169 0.67 -13.11 -3.15
CA VAL A 169 1.66 -12.72 -2.14
C VAL A 169 1.12 -11.49 -1.41
N VAL A 170 1.13 -11.55 -0.09
CA VAL A 170 0.71 -10.44 0.77
C VAL A 170 1.88 -9.96 1.59
N ILE A 171 2.14 -8.65 1.60
CA ILE A 171 3.29 -8.05 2.29
C ILE A 171 2.77 -6.92 3.18
N MET A 172 2.95 -7.07 4.49
CA MET A 172 2.71 -6.01 5.47
C MET A 172 4.03 -5.29 5.75
N TRP A 173 4.06 -3.99 5.47
CA TRP A 173 5.19 -3.11 5.77
C TRP A 173 5.03 -2.47 7.15
N VAL A 174 6.05 -2.66 7.98
CA VAL A 174 6.15 -2.13 9.33
C VAL A 174 7.20 -1.04 9.34
N ASP A 175 6.81 0.14 9.82
CA ASP A 175 7.69 1.27 10.07
C ASP A 175 7.80 1.51 11.58
N ARG A 176 8.97 1.98 12.02
CA ARG A 176 9.17 2.43 13.40
C ARG A 176 8.83 3.91 13.51
N TYR A 177 7.90 4.25 14.40
CA TYR A 177 7.62 5.61 14.81
C TYR A 177 7.69 5.72 16.33
N GLU A 178 8.42 6.70 16.86
CA GLU A 178 8.63 6.86 18.32
C GLU A 178 9.05 5.56 19.04
N ASN A 179 9.95 4.79 18.42
CA ASN A 179 10.42 3.48 18.88
C ASN A 179 9.36 2.36 18.97
N LYS A 180 8.16 2.57 18.45
CA LYS A 180 7.09 1.57 18.37
C LYS A 180 6.86 1.12 16.92
N PRO A 181 6.47 -0.16 16.69
CA PRO A 181 6.18 -0.67 15.36
C PRO A 181 4.76 -0.34 14.93
N TYR A 182 4.60 0.19 13.71
CA TYR A 182 3.30 0.48 13.10
C TYR A 182 3.23 -0.08 11.68
N CYS A 183 2.06 -0.59 11.31
CA CYS A 183 1.77 -0.95 9.92
C CYS A 183 1.44 0.32 9.12
N ARG A 184 2.24 0.60 8.08
CA ARG A 184 2.01 1.73 7.17
C ARG A 184 1.32 1.31 5.88
N ARG A 185 1.58 0.09 5.41
CA ARG A 185 1.08 -0.36 4.12
C ARG A 185 0.93 -1.89 4.07
N ILE A 186 -0.12 -2.35 3.39
CA ILE A 186 -0.25 -3.76 3.01
C ILE A 186 -0.31 -3.82 1.48
N ILE A 187 0.52 -4.69 0.89
CA ILE A 187 0.58 -4.92 -0.55
C ILE A 187 0.06 -6.33 -0.84
N TYR A 188 -0.74 -6.45 -1.88
CA TYR A 188 -1.26 -7.69 -2.43
C TYR A 188 -0.82 -7.81 -3.88
N ILE A 189 -0.27 -8.97 -4.24
CA ILE A 189 0.32 -9.21 -5.56
C ILE A 189 -0.16 -10.54 -6.11
N SER A 190 -0.73 -10.55 -7.32
CA SER A 190 -1.07 -11.77 -8.05
C SER A 190 0.19 -12.52 -8.46
N LYS A 191 0.34 -13.77 -8.01
CA LYS A 191 1.48 -14.63 -8.36
C LYS A 191 1.49 -14.98 -9.85
N GLN A 192 0.31 -15.25 -10.41
CA GLN A 192 0.17 -15.66 -11.81
C GLN A 192 0.56 -14.50 -12.74
N ILE A 193 -0.04 -13.33 -12.57
CA ILE A 193 0.19 -12.20 -13.47
C ILE A 193 1.60 -11.63 -13.25
N SER A 194 2.16 -11.72 -12.04
CA SER A 194 3.57 -11.34 -11.82
C SER A 194 4.54 -12.23 -12.59
N LYS A 195 4.23 -13.53 -12.75
CA LYS A 195 5.04 -14.41 -13.62
C LYS A 195 4.92 -13.99 -15.09
N GLU A 196 3.72 -13.66 -15.55
CA GLU A 196 3.49 -13.15 -16.91
C GLU A 196 4.23 -11.82 -17.16
N LEU A 197 4.18 -10.89 -16.20
CA LEU A 197 4.92 -9.63 -16.25
C LEU A 197 6.42 -9.88 -16.36
N ASN A 198 6.99 -10.73 -15.50
CA ASN A 198 8.41 -11.05 -15.53
C ASN A 198 8.83 -11.71 -16.86
N ALA A 199 7.98 -12.59 -17.40
CA ALA A 199 8.20 -13.20 -18.71
C ALA A 199 8.20 -12.13 -19.81
N TYR A 200 7.23 -11.22 -19.81
CA TYR A 200 7.14 -10.12 -20.78
C TYR A 200 8.31 -9.14 -20.67
N THR A 201 8.75 -8.79 -19.46
CA THR A 201 9.95 -7.97 -19.25
C THR A 201 11.18 -8.61 -19.90
N SER A 202 11.30 -9.94 -19.83
CA SER A 202 12.40 -10.69 -20.46
C SER A 202 12.28 -10.77 -21.99
N THR A 203 11.10 -10.50 -22.57
CA THR A 203 10.93 -10.40 -24.03
C THR A 203 11.30 -9.02 -24.58
N ILE A 204 11.11 -7.96 -23.78
CA ILE A 204 11.42 -6.60 -24.20
C ILE A 204 12.91 -6.28 -24.00
N PHE A 205 13.46 -6.67 -22.85
CA PHE A 205 14.82 -6.31 -22.48
C PHE A 205 15.74 -7.52 -22.53
N ASN A 206 16.92 -7.36 -23.10
CA ASN A 206 17.98 -8.34 -22.97
C ASN A 206 18.67 -8.24 -21.60
N LYS A 207 19.46 -9.25 -21.23
CA LYS A 207 20.11 -9.32 -19.92
C LYS A 207 21.02 -8.11 -19.63
N THR A 208 21.73 -7.61 -20.64
CA THR A 208 22.62 -6.46 -20.52
C THR A 208 21.85 -5.18 -20.23
N GLU A 209 20.71 -4.96 -20.89
CA GLU A 209 19.82 -3.83 -20.64
C GLU A 209 19.19 -3.90 -19.25
N LEU A 210 18.75 -5.09 -18.81
CA LEU A 210 18.24 -5.27 -17.46
C LEU A 210 19.29 -4.94 -16.39
N ASP A 211 20.54 -5.35 -16.60
CA ASP A 211 21.62 -5.07 -15.66
C ASP A 211 22.04 -3.58 -15.69
N LEU A 212 21.99 -2.93 -16.86
CA LEU A 212 22.16 -1.48 -16.98
C LEU A 212 21.05 -0.73 -16.23
N ILE A 213 19.79 -1.10 -16.42
CA ILE A 213 18.64 -0.49 -15.74
C ILE A 213 18.79 -0.61 -14.22
N LYS A 214 19.19 -1.78 -13.70
CA LYS A 214 19.47 -1.96 -12.26
C LYS A 214 20.58 -1.05 -11.76
N SER A 215 21.61 -0.79 -12.56
CA SER A 215 22.71 0.10 -12.18
C SER A 215 22.33 1.60 -12.16
N MET A 216 21.25 1.97 -12.87
CA MET A 216 20.81 3.35 -13.01
C MET A 216 19.75 3.79 -11.98
N ASN A 217 19.12 2.85 -11.26
CA ASN A 217 18.24 3.14 -10.12
C ASN A 217 18.94 2.78 -8.79
N PRO A 218 19.79 3.69 -8.25
CA PRO A 218 20.42 3.51 -6.94
C PRO A 218 19.43 3.61 -5.78
#